data_AF-A0AA96XBR6-F1
#
_entry.id   AF-A0AA96XBR6-F1
#
_cell.length_a   1.000
_cell.length_b   1.000
_cell.length_c   1.000
_cell.angle_alpha   90.00
_cell.angle_beta   90.00
_cell.angle_gamma   90.00
#
_symmetry.space_group_name_H-M   'P 1'
#
loop_
_entity.id
_entity.type
_entity.pdbx_description
1 polymer ?
#
loop_
_entity_poly.entity_id
_entity_poly.type
_entity_poly.pdbx_seq_one_letter_code
_entity_poly.pdbx_strand_id
1 'polypeptide(L)'
;MPISSLHLSTEQARSATSQTTWLAIISLFLGAACIQLVITRFFNGQMAPDVFASLLHQLVQTKGTPSLVKSLVSYLIPYSVFVTYTLHLALLLAGTLLILRVFIVLGATLMFFGFILLWGLTYMGENSWYFEFLSPALFALILAVSIYKLHKESQYNFRSRLLGAVIAPRVSLLTWSCSIVVASALLFGVFAMSRNGGDYVFTVSALSSITIAVLSIASKYLDKYRNTPPKQDSTPIVGRWIDLFTLTIGVMLVFQVFEDGLLNWFTVEGYRGLINSYVEYGNTPYWYRGALSWVADHAEIFMPIQRIFETFAAICMVILVFRFPVVLLTTGLFAILSFTEFGVTNAWPPAPGKPPAWVFELLLTTLVSFTCGLYYLLDAIAHKSWKHWILGPKIFDSVSDFNKCFLFIFLLIIEIIIFSSAPIQEETKFIALHFSVLSLIPLFFIMIILDKYRAVTPNIDFYTNPNGKNHNQLP
;
A
#
# COMPACT_ATOMS: atom_id res chain seq x y z
N MET A 1 -5.04 -19.78 -40.58
CA MET A 1 -5.31 -20.52 -39.32
C MET A 1 -6.50 -19.87 -38.64
N PRO A 2 -7.62 -20.56 -38.45
CA PRO A 2 -8.77 -19.99 -37.77
C PRO A 2 -8.46 -19.90 -36.28
N ILE A 3 -8.72 -18.72 -35.70
CA ILE A 3 -8.62 -18.47 -34.26
C ILE A 3 -9.74 -19.27 -33.60
N SER A 4 -9.41 -20.43 -33.03
CA SER A 4 -10.36 -21.12 -32.15
C SER A 4 -10.56 -20.24 -30.92
N SER A 5 -11.75 -19.66 -30.80
CA SER A 5 -12.23 -19.08 -29.56
C SER A 5 -12.25 -20.19 -28.52
N LEU A 6 -11.20 -20.25 -27.70
CA LEU A 6 -11.10 -21.18 -26.59
C LEU A 6 -12.17 -20.78 -25.56
N HIS A 7 -13.39 -21.30 -25.75
CA HIS A 7 -14.42 -21.28 -24.73
C HIS A 7 -13.88 -22.10 -23.57
N LEU A 8 -13.41 -21.41 -22.52
CA LEU A 8 -13.11 -22.02 -21.24
C LEU A 8 -14.33 -22.83 -20.80
N SER A 9 -14.14 -24.14 -20.60
CA SER A 9 -15.19 -24.98 -20.03
C SER A 9 -15.66 -24.39 -18.70
N THR A 10 -16.97 -24.48 -18.44
CA THR A 10 -17.62 -23.91 -17.26
C THR A 10 -17.00 -24.42 -15.95
N GLU A 11 -16.36 -25.60 -15.96
CA GLU A 11 -15.60 -26.15 -14.84
C GLU A 11 -14.21 -25.53 -14.64
N GLN A 12 -13.46 -25.24 -15.71
CA GLN A 12 -12.19 -24.50 -15.61
C GLN A 12 -12.41 -23.07 -15.14
N ALA A 13 -13.54 -22.45 -15.53
CA ALA A 13 -13.97 -21.17 -14.99
C ALA A 13 -14.36 -21.25 -13.50
N ARG A 14 -14.91 -22.39 -13.02
CA ARG A 14 -15.40 -22.62 -11.63
C ARG A 14 -14.32 -22.65 -10.54
N SER A 15 -13.03 -22.78 -10.86
CA SER A 15 -11.96 -22.79 -9.86
C SER A 15 -10.86 -21.74 -10.02
N ALA A 16 -10.96 -20.83 -10.99
CA ALA A 16 -9.86 -19.93 -11.38
C ALA A 16 -10.10 -18.47 -10.99
N THR A 17 -10.13 -18.13 -9.70
CA THR A 17 -9.57 -16.84 -9.30
C THR A 17 -8.05 -17.04 -9.31
N SER A 18 -7.39 -16.56 -10.35
CA SER A 18 -5.93 -16.58 -10.44
C SER A 18 -5.37 -16.00 -9.14
N GLN A 19 -4.49 -16.70 -8.43
CA GLN A 19 -4.01 -16.23 -7.13
C GLN A 19 -3.26 -14.89 -7.25
N THR A 20 -2.72 -14.56 -8.43
CA THR A 20 -2.17 -13.23 -8.76
C THR A 20 -3.21 -12.11 -8.86
N THR A 21 -4.52 -12.41 -8.75
CA THR A 21 -5.61 -11.42 -8.74
C THR A 21 -5.41 -10.39 -7.61
N TRP A 22 -4.94 -10.84 -6.44
CA TRP A 22 -4.70 -9.95 -5.29
C TRP A 22 -3.63 -8.89 -5.58
N LEU A 23 -2.51 -9.31 -6.18
CA LEU A 23 -1.45 -8.39 -6.63
C LEU A 23 -1.95 -7.47 -7.75
N ALA A 24 -2.81 -7.96 -8.63
CA ALA A 24 -3.42 -7.16 -9.70
C ALA A 24 -4.40 -6.10 -9.16
N ILE A 25 -5.13 -6.39 -8.07
CA ILE A 25 -5.97 -5.42 -7.36
C ILE A 25 -5.11 -4.33 -6.70
N ILE A 26 -4.03 -4.72 -6.01
CA ILE A 26 -3.06 -3.76 -5.43
C ILE A 26 -2.46 -2.88 -6.53
N SER A 27 -2.10 -3.45 -7.68
CA SER A 27 -1.64 -2.70 -8.87
C SER A 27 -2.66 -1.65 -9.32
N LEU A 28 -3.97 -1.96 -9.33
CA LEU A 28 -5.00 -0.98 -9.67
C LEU A 28 -5.02 0.20 -8.68
N PHE A 29 -4.94 -0.06 -7.38
CA PHE A 29 -4.95 0.98 -6.35
C PHE A 29 -3.71 1.87 -6.40
N LEU A 30 -2.54 1.27 -6.57
CA LEU A 30 -1.29 2.00 -6.76
C LEU A 30 -1.35 2.89 -8.01
N GLY A 31 -1.88 2.36 -9.11
CA GLY A 31 -2.05 3.13 -10.33
C GLY A 31 -3.05 4.28 -10.19
N ALA A 32 -4.16 4.06 -9.48
CA ALA A 32 -5.14 5.11 -9.17
C ALA A 32 -4.53 6.25 -8.35
N ALA A 33 -3.70 5.92 -7.35
CA ALA A 33 -2.97 6.90 -6.55
C ALA A 33 -2.05 7.77 -7.42
N CYS A 34 -1.27 7.17 -8.34
CA CYS A 34 -0.45 7.91 -9.29
C CYS A 34 -1.26 8.87 -10.18
N ILE A 35 -2.35 8.39 -10.77
CA ILE A 35 -3.19 9.21 -11.66
C ILE A 35 -3.76 10.42 -10.91
N GLN A 36 -4.32 10.19 -9.73
CA GLN A 36 -4.91 11.26 -8.92
C GLN A 36 -3.85 12.27 -8.46
N LEU A 37 -2.66 11.80 -8.05
CA LEU A 37 -1.56 12.66 -7.63
C LEU A 37 -1.10 13.56 -8.78
N VAL A 38 -0.87 13.00 -9.96
CA VAL A 38 -0.47 13.78 -11.15
C VAL A 38 -1.52 14.82 -11.49
N ILE A 39 -2.80 14.45 -11.58
CA ILE A 39 -3.86 15.42 -11.90
C ILE A 39 -3.93 16.53 -10.85
N THR A 40 -3.88 16.18 -9.57
CA THR A 40 -3.89 17.15 -8.46
C THR A 40 -2.73 18.12 -8.55
N ARG A 41 -1.51 17.61 -8.70
CA ARG A 41 -0.30 18.44 -8.79
C ARG A 41 -0.31 19.37 -10.00
N PHE A 42 -0.89 18.93 -11.12
CA PHE A 42 -1.05 19.75 -12.32
C PHE A 42 -1.94 20.96 -12.04
N PHE A 43 -3.15 20.75 -11.51
CA PHE A 43 -4.10 21.83 -11.24
C PHE A 43 -3.67 22.75 -10.09
N ASN A 44 -2.91 22.23 -9.13
CA ASN A 44 -2.36 23.04 -8.04
C ASN A 44 -1.09 23.81 -8.44
N GLY A 45 -0.66 23.77 -9.70
CA GLY A 45 0.56 24.44 -10.16
C GLY A 45 1.87 23.82 -9.65
N GLN A 46 1.81 22.66 -9.00
CA GLN A 46 2.97 21.97 -8.41
C GLN A 46 3.85 21.23 -9.44
N MET A 47 3.45 21.27 -10.72
CA MET A 47 4.26 20.82 -11.86
C MET A 47 5.05 21.95 -12.54
N ALA A 48 4.94 23.18 -12.06
CA ALA A 48 5.68 24.30 -12.61
C ALA A 48 7.17 24.18 -12.20
N PRO A 49 8.14 24.25 -13.14
CA PRO A 49 9.57 24.07 -12.83
C PRO A 49 10.12 25.05 -11.78
N ASP A 50 9.61 26.28 -11.74
CA ASP A 50 9.95 27.31 -10.77
C ASP A 50 9.50 26.93 -9.35
N VAL A 51 8.28 26.39 -9.20
CA VAL A 51 7.79 25.86 -7.92
C VAL A 51 8.66 24.70 -7.45
N PHE A 52 9.02 23.78 -8.35
CA PHE A 52 9.90 22.67 -8.01
C PHE A 52 11.31 23.13 -7.63
N ALA A 53 11.90 24.06 -8.40
CA ALA A 53 13.20 24.64 -8.08
C ALA A 53 13.19 25.36 -6.73
N SER A 54 12.12 26.08 -6.40
CA SER A 54 11.95 26.73 -5.09
C SER A 54 11.95 25.72 -3.95
N LEU A 55 11.26 24.58 -4.11
CA LEU A 55 11.28 23.49 -3.12
C LEU A 55 12.69 22.91 -2.93
N LEU A 56 13.43 22.71 -4.02
CA LEU A 56 14.83 22.26 -3.95
C LEU A 56 15.71 23.27 -3.20
N HIS A 57 15.58 24.57 -3.50
CA HIS A 57 16.31 25.62 -2.81
C HIS A 57 15.99 25.67 -1.31
N GLN A 58 14.70 25.56 -0.95
CA GLN A 58 14.27 25.50 0.44
C GLN A 58 14.87 24.30 1.18
N LEU A 59 14.91 23.13 0.53
CA LEU A 59 15.49 21.91 1.11
C LEU A 59 17.00 22.06 1.38
N VAL A 60 17.75 22.74 0.51
CA VAL A 60 19.18 23.04 0.71
C VAL A 60 19.40 23.98 1.90
N GLN A 61 18.51 24.97 2.06
CA GLN A 61 18.57 25.98 3.11
C GLN A 61 18.08 25.46 4.48
N THR A 62 17.28 24.40 4.50
CA THR A 62 16.72 23.83 5.73
C THR A 62 17.85 23.32 6.65
N LYS A 63 17.79 23.73 7.91
CA LYS A 63 18.73 23.31 8.95
C LYS A 63 18.45 21.85 9.29
N GLY A 64 19.48 21.00 9.21
CA GLY A 64 19.35 19.55 9.49
C GLY A 64 19.30 18.67 8.25
N THR A 65 19.16 19.22 7.04
CA THR A 65 19.23 18.41 5.81
C THR A 65 20.61 17.74 5.69
N PRO A 66 20.70 16.41 5.50
CA PRO A 66 21.96 15.68 5.37
C PRO A 66 22.83 16.22 4.22
N SER A 67 24.15 16.22 4.39
CA SER A 67 25.10 16.74 3.39
C SER A 67 24.96 16.05 2.02
N LEU A 68 24.74 14.73 2.01
CA LEU A 68 24.52 13.96 0.78
C LEU A 68 23.24 14.40 0.06
N VAL A 69 22.17 14.68 0.80
CA VAL A 69 20.91 15.19 0.25
C VAL A 69 21.12 16.60 -0.31
N LYS A 70 21.81 17.48 0.42
CA LYS A 70 22.16 18.83 -0.07
C LYS A 70 22.95 18.79 -1.38
N SER A 71 23.95 17.92 -1.47
CA SER A 71 24.75 17.74 -2.68
C SER A 71 23.91 17.25 -3.86
N LEU A 72 23.07 16.23 -3.63
CA LEU A 72 22.17 15.70 -4.66
C LEU A 72 21.18 16.77 -5.13
N VAL A 73 20.52 17.47 -4.21
CA VAL A 73 19.54 18.51 -4.52
C VAL A 73 20.20 19.68 -5.26
N SER A 74 21.38 20.10 -4.82
CA SER A 74 22.16 21.16 -5.50
C SER A 74 22.52 20.77 -6.92
N TYR A 75 22.83 19.50 -7.18
CA TYR A 75 23.05 18.97 -8.52
C TYR A 75 21.79 18.98 -9.38
N LEU A 76 20.60 18.76 -8.79
CA LEU A 76 19.32 18.72 -9.51
C LEU A 76 18.76 20.10 -9.87
N ILE A 77 19.09 21.16 -9.12
CA ILE A 77 18.55 22.53 -9.33
C ILE A 77 18.72 23.04 -10.78
N PRO A 78 19.90 22.96 -11.41
CA PRO A 78 20.09 23.39 -12.81
C PRO A 78 19.24 22.61 -13.81
N TYR A 79 18.82 21.39 -13.45
CA TYR A 79 18.02 20.49 -14.27
C TYR A 79 16.54 20.46 -13.82
N SER A 80 16.10 21.38 -12.97
CA SER A 80 14.76 21.42 -12.38
C SER A 80 13.65 21.28 -13.43
N VAL A 81 13.76 21.94 -14.59
CA VAL A 81 12.80 21.81 -15.70
C VAL A 81 12.69 20.36 -16.18
N PHE A 82 13.82 19.74 -16.51
CA PHE A 82 13.86 18.36 -17.00
C PHE A 82 13.37 17.38 -15.94
N VAL A 83 13.84 17.53 -14.70
CA VAL A 83 13.48 16.65 -13.57
C VAL A 83 11.98 16.75 -13.27
N THR A 84 11.41 17.96 -13.25
CA THR A 84 9.99 18.18 -12.98
C THR A 84 9.12 17.45 -14.00
N TYR A 85 9.34 17.66 -15.29
CA TYR A 85 8.52 17.02 -16.31
C TYR A 85 8.75 15.51 -16.39
N THR A 86 10.00 15.04 -16.23
CA THR A 86 10.33 13.62 -16.26
C THR A 86 9.68 12.88 -15.09
N LEU A 87 9.69 13.45 -13.88
CA LEU A 87 9.05 12.88 -12.70
C LEU A 87 7.54 12.71 -12.91
N HIS A 88 6.85 13.78 -13.33
CA HIS A 88 5.40 13.74 -13.49
C HIS A 88 4.97 12.85 -14.67
N LEU A 89 5.74 12.84 -15.77
CA LEU A 89 5.52 11.90 -16.88
C LEU A 89 5.75 10.44 -16.43
N ALA A 90 6.80 10.17 -15.65
CA ALA A 90 7.07 8.84 -15.12
C ALA A 90 5.93 8.37 -14.20
N LEU A 91 5.40 9.24 -13.34
CA LEU A 91 4.26 8.92 -12.47
C LEU A 91 2.96 8.70 -13.25
N LEU A 92 2.70 9.51 -14.28
CA LEU A 92 1.53 9.33 -15.16
C LEU A 92 1.61 8.01 -15.93
N LEU A 93 2.79 7.70 -16.46
CA LEU A 93 3.07 6.44 -17.14
C LEU A 93 2.93 5.26 -16.17
N ALA A 94 3.50 5.36 -14.97
CA ALA A 94 3.35 4.37 -13.92
C ALA A 94 1.88 4.10 -13.61
N GLY A 95 1.08 5.15 -13.37
CA GLY A 95 -0.35 5.04 -13.10
C GLY A 95 -1.10 4.32 -14.22
N THR A 96 -0.82 4.69 -15.46
CA THR A 96 -1.44 4.08 -16.65
C THR A 96 -1.07 2.61 -16.79
N LEU A 97 0.22 2.27 -16.70
CA LEU A 97 0.71 0.90 -16.80
C LEU A 97 0.14 -0.01 -15.70
N LEU A 98 0.07 0.50 -14.48
CA LEU A 98 -0.44 -0.22 -13.31
C LEU A 98 -1.95 -0.48 -13.39
N ILE A 99 -2.75 0.50 -13.83
CA ILE A 99 -4.21 0.30 -14.01
C ILE A 99 -4.48 -0.65 -15.18
N LEU A 100 -3.82 -0.43 -16.32
CA LEU A 100 -3.94 -1.30 -17.49
C LEU A 100 -3.34 -2.69 -17.28
N ARG A 101 -2.57 -2.88 -16.20
CA ARG A 101 -1.85 -4.13 -15.88
C ARG A 101 -0.96 -4.57 -17.05
N VAL A 102 -0.27 -3.60 -17.66
CA VAL A 102 0.69 -3.81 -18.73
C VAL A 102 2.05 -3.34 -18.24
N PHE A 103 3.09 -4.13 -18.47
CA PHE A 103 4.44 -3.84 -17.95
C PHE A 103 4.42 -3.48 -16.45
N ILE A 104 3.72 -4.27 -15.63
CA ILE A 104 3.51 -3.97 -14.20
C ILE A 104 4.83 -3.71 -13.47
N VAL A 105 5.87 -4.51 -13.74
CA VAL A 105 7.20 -4.32 -13.12
C VAL A 105 7.78 -2.95 -13.45
N LEU A 106 7.66 -2.48 -14.71
CA LEU A 106 8.12 -1.15 -15.09
C LEU A 106 7.30 -0.06 -14.39
N GLY A 107 5.97 -0.17 -14.43
CA GLY A 107 5.07 0.80 -13.79
C GLY A 107 5.33 0.91 -12.28
N ALA A 108 5.47 -0.23 -11.60
CA ALA A 108 5.76 -0.29 -10.16
C ALA A 108 7.15 0.26 -9.83
N THR A 109 8.17 -0.03 -10.63
CA THR A 109 9.52 0.55 -10.46
C THR A 109 9.53 2.06 -10.68
N LEU A 110 8.84 2.56 -11.72
CA LEU A 110 8.69 4.01 -11.96
C LEU A 110 7.98 4.70 -10.79
N MET A 111 6.92 4.09 -10.27
CA MET A 111 6.22 4.58 -9.08
C MET A 111 7.15 4.60 -7.86
N PHE A 112 7.88 3.51 -7.58
CA PHE A 112 8.84 3.46 -6.46
C PHE A 112 9.83 4.62 -6.51
N PHE A 113 10.54 4.80 -7.61
CA PHE A 113 11.53 5.88 -7.72
C PHE A 113 10.88 7.28 -7.70
N GLY A 114 9.72 7.44 -8.35
CA GLY A 114 9.00 8.72 -8.34
C GLY A 114 8.54 9.13 -6.94
N PHE A 115 7.99 8.19 -6.18
CA PHE A 115 7.55 8.44 -4.81
C PHE A 115 8.71 8.57 -3.83
N ILE A 116 9.82 7.82 -3.98
CA ILE A 116 11.04 8.05 -3.18
C ILE A 116 11.62 9.45 -3.43
N LEU A 117 11.60 9.94 -4.67
CA LEU A 117 12.02 11.30 -4.97
C LEU A 117 11.08 12.32 -4.31
N LEU A 118 9.76 12.19 -4.46
CA LEU A 118 8.79 13.07 -3.80
C LEU A 118 8.92 13.04 -2.28
N TRP A 119 9.08 11.85 -1.69
CA TRP A 119 9.35 11.65 -0.28
C TRP A 119 10.63 12.39 0.14
N GLY A 120 11.73 12.20 -0.58
CA GLY A 120 13.00 12.91 -0.36
C GLY A 120 12.91 14.44 -0.45
N LEU A 121 11.91 14.96 -1.15
CA LEU A 121 11.65 16.41 -1.26
C LEU A 121 10.75 16.95 -0.15
N THR A 122 10.01 16.09 0.55
CA THR A 122 8.95 16.47 1.47
C THR A 122 9.16 15.98 2.90
N TYR A 123 10.06 15.04 3.16
CA TYR A 123 10.28 14.45 4.49
C TYR A 123 10.84 15.43 5.53
N MET A 124 11.44 16.55 5.08
CA MET A 124 11.88 17.66 5.95
C MET A 124 10.89 18.83 5.96
N GLY A 125 9.75 18.70 5.26
CA GLY A 125 8.67 19.66 5.33
C GLY A 125 8.13 19.74 6.76
N GLU A 126 7.75 20.94 7.20
CA GLU A 126 7.12 21.10 8.51
C GLU A 126 5.85 20.22 8.59
N ASN A 127 5.88 19.22 9.47
CA ASN A 127 4.73 18.42 9.88
C ASN A 127 4.05 17.60 8.77
N SER A 128 4.79 17.22 7.72
CA SER A 128 4.30 16.24 6.74
C SER A 128 4.35 14.83 7.34
N TRP A 129 3.28 14.05 7.13
CA TRP A 129 3.26 12.67 7.61
C TRP A 129 4.32 11.87 6.88
N TYR A 130 5.17 11.21 7.66
CA TYR A 130 6.36 10.54 7.16
C TYR A 130 6.07 9.49 6.07
N PHE A 131 4.90 8.85 6.16
CA PHE A 131 4.49 7.75 5.31
C PHE A 131 3.70 8.16 4.06
N GLU A 132 3.44 9.45 3.85
CA GLU A 132 2.61 9.98 2.74
C GLU A 132 3.07 9.43 1.40
N PHE A 133 4.38 9.52 1.13
CA PHE A 133 4.98 8.99 -0.09
C PHE A 133 5.80 7.71 0.12
N LEU A 134 6.25 7.43 1.35
CA LEU A 134 7.05 6.25 1.63
C LEU A 134 6.22 4.95 1.53
N SER A 135 5.00 4.93 2.08
CA SER A 135 4.14 3.73 2.03
C SER A 135 3.79 3.33 0.58
N PRO A 136 3.31 4.25 -0.29
CA PRO A 136 3.12 3.94 -1.70
C PRO A 136 4.38 3.44 -2.40
N ALA A 137 5.55 4.01 -2.10
CA ALA A 137 6.83 3.56 -2.66
C ALA A 137 7.13 2.11 -2.25
N LEU A 138 7.05 1.79 -0.95
CA LEU A 138 7.31 0.44 -0.43
C LEU A 138 6.33 -0.58 -1.03
N PHE A 139 5.04 -0.23 -1.14
CA PHE A 139 4.06 -1.09 -1.80
C PHE A 139 4.38 -1.33 -3.28
N ALA A 140 4.82 -0.30 -4.00
CA ALA A 140 5.25 -0.42 -5.38
C ALA A 140 6.49 -1.31 -5.52
N LEU A 141 7.46 -1.21 -4.60
CA LEU A 141 8.64 -2.08 -4.58
C LEU A 141 8.25 -3.54 -4.37
N ILE A 142 7.38 -3.83 -3.39
CA ILE A 142 6.86 -5.18 -3.14
C ILE A 142 6.16 -5.72 -4.38
N LEU A 143 5.33 -4.91 -5.03
CA LEU A 143 4.65 -5.29 -6.27
C LEU A 143 5.65 -5.58 -7.40
N ALA A 144 6.65 -4.73 -7.62
CA ALA A 144 7.66 -4.90 -8.66
C ALA A 144 8.43 -6.22 -8.48
N VAL A 145 8.94 -6.47 -7.27
CA VAL A 145 9.72 -7.67 -6.96
C VAL A 145 8.85 -8.92 -7.04
N SER A 146 7.61 -8.86 -6.53
CA SER A 146 6.67 -10.00 -6.55
C SER A 146 6.35 -10.47 -7.97
N ILE A 147 5.99 -9.55 -8.85
CA ILE A 147 5.66 -9.86 -10.25
C ILE A 147 6.92 -10.29 -11.00
N TYR A 148 8.07 -9.66 -10.76
CA TYR A 148 9.33 -10.09 -11.38
C TYR A 148 9.70 -11.53 -11.01
N LYS A 149 9.59 -11.90 -9.74
CA LYS A 149 9.88 -13.26 -9.28
C LYS A 149 8.90 -14.28 -9.87
N LEU A 150 7.60 -13.97 -9.86
CA LEU A 150 6.57 -14.82 -10.48
C LEU A 150 6.80 -15.00 -11.99
N HIS A 151 7.28 -13.98 -12.69
CA HIS A 151 7.63 -14.07 -14.12
C HIS A 151 8.91 -14.88 -14.41
N LYS A 152 9.83 -14.96 -13.44
CA LYS A 152 11.08 -15.72 -13.56
C LYS A 152 10.89 -17.20 -13.25
N GLU A 153 10.09 -17.53 -12.22
CA GLU A 153 9.86 -18.91 -11.78
C GLU A 153 8.89 -19.68 -12.69
N SER A 154 7.98 -18.97 -13.36
CA SER A 154 7.05 -19.56 -14.32
C SER A 154 7.60 -19.49 -15.75
N GLN A 155 7.32 -20.53 -16.55
CA GLN A 155 7.51 -20.54 -18.01
C GLN A 155 6.53 -19.60 -18.75
N TYR A 156 6.33 -18.38 -18.24
CA TYR A 156 5.49 -17.38 -18.90
C TYR A 156 6.16 -16.89 -20.20
N ASN A 157 5.45 -17.03 -21.31
CA ASN A 157 5.81 -16.41 -22.59
C ASN A 157 5.91 -14.88 -22.43
N PHE A 158 6.66 -14.22 -23.33
CA PHE A 158 6.84 -12.76 -23.32
C PHE A 158 5.51 -11.99 -23.23
N ARG A 159 4.46 -12.47 -23.92
CA ARG A 159 3.11 -11.89 -23.88
C ARG A 159 2.48 -11.88 -22.48
N SER A 160 2.70 -12.92 -21.68
CA SER A 160 2.24 -12.99 -20.27
C SER A 160 3.13 -12.20 -19.31
N ARG A 161 4.37 -11.85 -19.70
CA ARG A 161 5.20 -10.91 -18.93
C ARG A 161 4.77 -9.46 -19.20
N LEU A 162 4.38 -9.19 -20.45
CA LEU A 162 3.86 -7.91 -20.92
C LEU A 162 2.48 -7.61 -20.31
N LEU A 163 1.54 -8.55 -20.48
CA LEU A 163 0.17 -8.43 -20.03
C LEU A 163 0.03 -9.20 -18.71
N GLY A 164 -0.41 -8.51 -17.66
CA GLY A 164 -0.58 -9.10 -16.33
C GLY A 164 -1.76 -10.07 -16.23
N ALA A 165 -2.17 -10.36 -14.99
CA ALA A 165 -3.23 -11.32 -14.71
C ALA A 165 -4.65 -10.79 -15.03
N VAL A 166 -5.53 -11.71 -15.39
CA VAL A 166 -6.98 -11.46 -15.50
C VAL A 166 -7.55 -11.22 -14.10
N ILE A 167 -8.34 -10.14 -13.94
CA ILE A 167 -9.11 -9.91 -12.70
C ILE A 167 -10.55 -10.33 -12.96
N ALA A 168 -11.10 -11.11 -12.05
CA ALA A 168 -12.49 -11.54 -12.07
C ALA A 168 -12.91 -12.11 -13.45
N PRO A 169 -12.34 -13.26 -13.88
CA PRO A 169 -12.56 -13.81 -15.21
C PRO A 169 -14.04 -14.12 -15.51
N ARG A 170 -14.86 -14.33 -14.47
CA ARG A 170 -16.30 -14.60 -14.61
C ARG A 170 -17.16 -13.35 -14.80
N VAL A 171 -16.63 -12.17 -14.52
CA VAL A 171 -17.40 -10.93 -14.59
C VAL A 171 -17.38 -10.43 -16.02
N SER A 172 -18.56 -10.28 -16.62
CA SER A 172 -18.71 -9.74 -17.97
C SER A 172 -18.16 -8.31 -18.05
N LEU A 173 -17.79 -7.86 -19.26
CA LEU A 173 -17.33 -6.48 -19.46
C LEU A 173 -18.40 -5.46 -19.04
N LEU A 174 -19.67 -5.73 -19.30
CA LEU A 174 -20.78 -4.86 -18.91
C LEU A 174 -20.90 -4.75 -17.39
N THR A 175 -20.94 -5.89 -16.69
CA THR A 175 -21.03 -5.92 -15.23
C THR A 175 -19.83 -5.23 -14.59
N TRP A 176 -18.61 -5.51 -15.10
CA TRP A 176 -17.40 -4.84 -14.65
C TRP A 176 -17.49 -3.33 -14.86
N SER A 177 -17.93 -2.88 -16.04
CA SER A 177 -18.07 -1.46 -16.35
C SER A 177 -19.07 -0.77 -15.42
N CYS A 178 -20.20 -1.41 -15.12
CA CYS A 178 -21.17 -0.89 -14.16
C CYS A 178 -20.55 -0.77 -12.75
N SER A 179 -19.85 -1.82 -12.28
CA SER A 179 -19.14 -1.78 -10.99
C SER A 179 -18.09 -0.67 -10.95
N ILE A 180 -17.32 -0.46 -12.03
CA ILE A 180 -16.31 0.59 -12.11
C ILE A 180 -16.97 1.97 -12.13
N VAL A 181 -18.10 2.17 -12.82
CA VAL A 181 -18.82 3.45 -12.81
C VAL A 181 -19.29 3.80 -11.39
N VAL A 182 -19.84 2.82 -10.66
CA VAL A 182 -20.25 3.02 -9.25
C VAL A 182 -19.03 3.32 -8.37
N ALA A 183 -17.96 2.54 -8.49
CA ALA A 183 -16.72 2.78 -7.73
C ALA A 183 -16.10 4.15 -8.03
N SER A 184 -16.11 4.58 -9.29
CA SER A 184 -15.61 5.90 -9.70
C SER A 184 -16.51 7.04 -9.20
N ALA A 185 -17.83 6.85 -9.12
CA ALA A 185 -18.71 7.83 -8.50
C ALA A 185 -18.43 7.99 -6.99
N LEU A 186 -18.11 6.88 -6.29
CA LEU A 186 -17.67 6.93 -4.90
C LEU A 186 -16.30 7.62 -4.76
N LEU A 187 -15.34 7.31 -5.63
CA LEU A 187 -14.04 7.98 -5.66
C LEU A 187 -14.17 9.48 -5.94
N PHE A 188 -15.09 9.89 -6.82
CA PHE A 188 -15.39 11.30 -7.04
C PHE A 188 -15.82 11.98 -5.74
N GLY A 189 -16.73 11.37 -4.98
CA GLY A 189 -17.17 11.89 -3.68
C GLY A 189 -16.00 12.00 -2.70
N VAL A 190 -15.17 10.96 -2.61
CA VAL A 190 -13.97 10.93 -1.76
C VAL A 190 -12.99 12.05 -2.13
N PHE A 191 -12.67 12.22 -3.41
CA PHE A 191 -11.76 13.27 -3.88
C PHE A 191 -12.34 14.68 -3.69
N ALA A 192 -13.66 14.83 -3.83
CA ALA A 192 -14.31 16.11 -3.59
C ALA A 192 -14.26 16.47 -2.10
N MET A 193 -14.47 15.49 -1.22
CA MET A 193 -14.36 15.67 0.22
C MET A 193 -12.92 15.96 0.66
N SER A 194 -11.91 15.34 0.03
CA SER A 194 -10.50 15.58 0.40
C SER A 194 -9.97 16.97 0.06
N ARG A 195 -10.66 17.71 -0.83
CA ARG A 195 -10.28 19.07 -1.29
C ARG A 195 -8.89 19.18 -1.91
N ASN A 196 -8.24 18.07 -2.29
CA ASN A 196 -6.86 18.11 -2.80
C ASN A 196 -6.69 18.98 -4.05
N GLY A 197 -7.74 19.17 -4.86
CA GLY A 197 -7.70 20.03 -6.04
C GLY A 197 -7.80 21.54 -5.78
N GLY A 198 -7.82 21.99 -4.51
CA GLY A 198 -7.93 23.40 -4.16
C GLY A 198 -9.16 24.07 -4.79
N ASP A 199 -8.94 25.18 -5.51
CA ASP A 199 -9.99 25.90 -6.24
C ASP A 199 -10.62 25.08 -7.38
N TYR A 200 -9.91 24.05 -7.85
CA TYR A 200 -10.35 23.16 -8.93
C TYR A 200 -10.87 21.81 -8.41
N VAL A 201 -11.31 21.74 -7.15
CA VAL A 201 -11.71 20.48 -6.47
C VAL A 201 -12.63 19.60 -7.31
N PHE A 202 -13.71 20.15 -7.89
CA PHE A 202 -14.65 19.36 -8.69
C PHE A 202 -14.05 18.87 -10.00
N THR A 203 -13.26 19.72 -10.67
CA THR A 203 -12.58 19.36 -11.93
C THR A 203 -11.54 18.28 -11.70
N VAL A 204 -10.70 18.41 -10.67
CA VAL A 204 -9.69 17.42 -10.29
C VAL A 204 -10.36 16.10 -9.90
N SER A 205 -11.43 16.16 -9.11
CA SER A 205 -12.18 14.97 -8.68
C SER A 205 -12.84 14.25 -9.86
N ALA A 206 -13.48 14.99 -10.77
CA ALA A 206 -14.12 14.45 -11.97
C ALA A 206 -13.08 13.84 -12.91
N LEU A 207 -12.02 14.59 -13.24
CA LEU A 207 -10.99 14.12 -14.15
C LEU A 207 -10.26 12.88 -13.61
N SER A 208 -9.93 12.87 -12.32
CA SER A 208 -9.29 11.71 -11.68
C SER A 208 -10.20 10.48 -11.71
N SER A 209 -11.44 10.60 -11.25
CA SER A 209 -12.39 9.49 -11.20
C SER A 209 -12.75 8.93 -12.58
N ILE A 210 -12.95 9.80 -13.59
CA ILE A 210 -13.23 9.41 -14.98
C ILE A 210 -12.01 8.74 -15.61
N THR A 211 -10.80 9.30 -15.42
CA THR A 211 -9.57 8.71 -15.99
C THR A 211 -9.33 7.32 -15.41
N ILE A 212 -9.47 7.15 -14.09
CA ILE A 212 -9.38 5.85 -13.43
C ILE A 212 -10.46 4.88 -13.96
N ALA A 213 -11.68 5.36 -14.18
CA ALA A 213 -12.78 4.55 -14.73
C ALA A 213 -12.46 4.02 -16.12
N VAL A 214 -12.08 4.93 -17.04
CA VAL A 214 -11.77 4.63 -18.44
C VAL A 214 -10.61 3.64 -18.52
N LEU A 215 -9.53 3.89 -17.78
CA LEU A 215 -8.39 2.97 -17.74
C LEU A 215 -8.77 1.61 -17.15
N SER A 216 -9.61 1.56 -16.11
CA SER A 216 -10.05 0.30 -15.50
C SER A 216 -10.97 -0.53 -16.40
N ILE A 217 -11.84 0.13 -17.18
CA ILE A 217 -12.68 -0.50 -18.20
C ILE A 217 -11.81 -1.00 -19.36
N ALA A 218 -10.88 -0.17 -19.85
CA ALA A 218 -9.93 -0.57 -20.88
C ALA A 218 -9.07 -1.77 -20.43
N SER A 219 -8.64 -1.77 -19.16
CA SER A 219 -7.93 -2.87 -18.54
C SER A 219 -8.72 -4.18 -18.55
N LYS A 220 -10.05 -4.12 -18.38
CA LYS A 220 -10.93 -5.29 -18.51
C LYS A 220 -11.07 -5.74 -19.95
N TYR A 221 -11.20 -4.80 -20.89
CA TYR A 221 -11.21 -5.13 -22.32
C TYR A 221 -9.93 -5.85 -22.75
N LEU A 222 -8.78 -5.49 -22.17
CA LEU A 222 -7.50 -6.18 -22.39
C LEU A 222 -7.46 -7.62 -21.85
N ASP A 223 -8.41 -8.04 -20.99
CA ASP A 223 -8.47 -9.43 -20.49
C ASP A 223 -8.57 -10.45 -21.63
N LYS A 224 -9.22 -10.09 -22.76
CA LYS A 224 -9.33 -10.97 -23.94
C LYS A 224 -7.98 -11.31 -24.59
N TYR A 225 -6.94 -10.52 -24.29
CA TYR A 225 -5.59 -10.72 -24.79
C TYR A 225 -4.65 -11.33 -23.74
N ARG A 226 -5.09 -11.45 -22.49
CA ARG A 226 -4.32 -12.01 -21.39
C ARG A 226 -4.41 -13.53 -21.40
N ASN A 227 -3.30 -14.18 -21.10
CA ASN A 227 -3.31 -15.62 -20.88
C ASN A 227 -3.84 -15.88 -19.47
N THR A 228 -4.82 -16.76 -19.34
CA THR A 228 -5.19 -17.32 -18.04
C THR A 228 -4.04 -18.23 -17.62
N PRO A 229 -3.33 -17.93 -16.53
CA PRO A 229 -2.25 -18.81 -16.10
C PRO A 229 -2.80 -20.20 -15.80
N PRO A 230 -2.06 -21.28 -16.10
CA PRO A 230 -2.46 -22.63 -15.71
C PRO A 230 -2.64 -22.69 -14.19
N LYS A 231 -3.54 -23.58 -13.75
CA LYS A 231 -3.88 -23.85 -12.34
C LYS A 231 -2.68 -24.49 -11.63
N GLN A 232 -1.62 -23.74 -11.38
CA GLN A 232 -0.40 -24.22 -10.73
C GLN A 232 -0.23 -23.53 -9.38
N ASP A 233 0.42 -24.24 -8.44
CA ASP A 233 0.59 -24.00 -7.01
C ASP A 233 1.30 -22.68 -6.60
N SER A 234 0.87 -21.54 -7.14
CA SER A 234 1.41 -20.22 -6.79
C SER A 234 0.91 -19.68 -5.44
N THR A 235 0.05 -20.43 -4.74
CA THR A 235 -0.66 -20.04 -3.51
C THR A 235 0.31 -19.65 -2.40
N PRO A 236 1.33 -20.48 -2.10
CA PRO A 236 2.29 -20.16 -1.05
C PRO A 236 3.12 -18.93 -1.40
N ILE A 237 3.42 -18.72 -2.68
CA ILE A 237 4.26 -17.61 -3.15
C ILE A 237 3.51 -16.28 -3.07
N VAL A 238 2.25 -16.24 -3.51
CA VAL A 238 1.42 -15.03 -3.39
C VAL A 238 1.18 -14.68 -1.92
N GLY A 239 0.87 -15.67 -1.08
CA GLY A 239 0.68 -15.46 0.36
C GLY A 239 1.86 -14.76 1.03
N ARG A 240 3.10 -15.12 0.66
CA ARG A 240 4.31 -14.44 1.17
C ARG A 240 4.39 -12.97 0.80
N TRP A 241 3.93 -12.60 -0.38
CA TRP A 241 3.90 -11.19 -0.80
C TRP A 241 2.80 -10.42 -0.05
N ILE A 242 1.64 -11.03 0.17
CA ILE A 242 0.59 -10.47 1.02
C ILE A 242 1.06 -10.30 2.47
N ASP A 243 1.83 -11.25 2.99
CA ASP A 243 2.49 -11.16 4.30
C ASP A 243 3.46 -9.97 4.36
N LEU A 244 4.21 -9.69 3.28
CA LEU A 244 5.13 -8.55 3.23
C LEU A 244 4.39 -7.19 3.17
N PHE A 245 3.28 -7.08 2.44
CA PHE A 245 2.42 -5.90 2.50
C PHE A 245 1.89 -5.68 3.93
N THR A 246 1.39 -6.74 4.55
CA THR A 246 0.86 -6.71 5.93
C THR A 246 1.91 -6.31 6.95
N LEU A 247 3.13 -6.88 6.84
CA LEU A 247 4.26 -6.52 7.70
C LEU A 247 4.65 -5.06 7.52
N THR A 248 4.70 -4.56 6.28
CA THR A 248 5.03 -3.15 6.00
C THR A 248 4.02 -2.21 6.66
N ILE A 249 2.73 -2.54 6.59
CA ILE A 249 1.66 -1.78 7.27
C ILE A 249 1.78 -1.90 8.80
N GLY A 250 2.11 -3.09 9.31
CA GLY A 250 2.34 -3.29 10.74
C GLY A 250 3.51 -2.46 11.27
N VAL A 251 4.62 -2.39 10.53
CA VAL A 251 5.76 -1.53 10.85
C VAL A 251 5.33 -0.07 10.85
N MET A 252 4.62 0.40 9.83
CA MET A 252 4.06 1.75 9.78
C MET A 252 3.23 2.08 11.04
N LEU A 253 2.39 1.16 11.49
CA LEU A 253 1.60 1.33 12.72
C LEU A 253 2.44 1.37 14.00
N VAL A 254 3.52 0.59 14.09
CA VAL A 254 4.43 0.67 15.24
C VAL A 254 4.99 2.09 15.35
N PHE A 255 5.43 2.67 14.23
CA PHE A 255 5.91 4.05 14.19
C PHE A 255 4.82 5.04 14.59
N GLN A 256 3.62 4.90 14.03
CA GLN A 256 2.48 5.76 14.35
C GLN A 256 2.17 5.75 15.85
N VAL A 257 2.08 4.57 16.47
CA VAL A 257 1.77 4.44 17.91
C VAL A 257 2.83 5.16 18.78
N PHE A 258 4.11 5.09 18.39
CA PHE A 258 5.15 5.81 19.11
C PHE A 258 5.07 7.32 18.87
N GLU A 259 4.86 7.76 17.63
CA GLU A 259 4.71 9.16 17.27
C GLU A 259 3.53 9.81 18.00
N ASP A 260 2.36 9.16 18.00
CA ASP A 260 1.16 9.59 18.71
C ASP A 260 1.40 9.69 20.23
N GLY A 261 2.21 8.79 20.78
CA GLY A 261 2.65 8.86 22.18
C GLY A 261 3.52 10.09 22.46
N LEU A 262 4.48 10.39 21.58
CA LEU A 262 5.39 11.54 21.71
C LEU A 262 4.70 12.88 21.49
N LEU A 263 3.70 12.91 20.62
CA LEU A 263 2.84 14.07 20.37
C LEU A 263 1.75 14.24 21.46
N ASN A 264 1.73 13.37 22.47
CA ASN A 264 0.75 13.32 23.54
C ASN A 264 -0.69 13.10 23.05
N TRP A 265 -0.89 12.54 21.85
CA TRP A 265 -2.21 12.20 21.33
C TRP A 265 -2.85 11.04 22.10
N PHE A 266 -2.06 10.22 22.80
CA PHE A 266 -2.53 9.24 23.78
C PHE A 266 -2.67 9.80 25.22
N THR A 267 -3.02 11.07 25.33
CA THR A 267 -3.53 11.70 26.56
C THR A 267 -4.97 12.12 26.33
N VAL A 268 -5.77 12.27 27.39
CA VAL A 268 -7.19 12.65 27.24
C VAL A 268 -7.29 14.03 26.56
N GLU A 269 -6.47 14.98 26.97
CA GLU A 269 -6.42 16.34 26.43
C GLU A 269 -5.93 16.35 24.98
N GLY A 270 -4.83 15.64 24.69
CA GLY A 270 -4.27 15.56 23.35
C GLY A 270 -5.21 14.88 22.36
N TYR A 271 -5.83 13.76 22.75
CA TYR A 271 -6.82 13.05 21.94
C TYR A 271 -8.04 13.94 21.65
N ARG A 272 -8.60 14.58 22.69
CA ARG A 272 -9.73 15.51 22.53
C ARG A 272 -9.37 16.65 21.59
N GLY A 273 -8.18 17.25 21.75
CA GLY A 273 -7.68 18.31 20.89
C GLY A 273 -7.54 17.86 19.43
N LEU A 274 -6.99 16.66 19.22
CA LEU A 274 -6.84 16.04 17.90
C LEU A 274 -8.20 15.88 17.20
N ILE A 275 -9.17 15.24 17.87
CA ILE A 275 -10.49 15.01 17.29
C ILE A 275 -11.24 16.33 17.05
N ASN A 276 -11.15 17.30 17.97
CA ASN A 276 -11.74 18.63 17.77
C ASN A 276 -11.14 19.35 16.56
N SER A 277 -9.84 19.20 16.31
CA SER A 277 -9.20 19.76 15.11
C SER A 277 -9.80 19.15 13.83
N TYR A 278 -10.13 17.86 13.82
CA TYR A 278 -10.78 17.22 12.67
C TYR A 278 -12.21 17.71 12.47
N VAL A 279 -12.94 17.98 13.56
CA VAL A 279 -14.27 18.59 13.50
C VAL A 279 -14.22 19.99 12.88
N GLU A 280 -13.23 20.78 13.29
CA GLU A 280 -13.08 22.19 12.88
C GLU A 280 -12.56 22.32 11.45
N TYR A 281 -11.46 21.64 11.12
CA TYR A 281 -10.72 21.80 9.87
C TYR A 281 -11.05 20.74 8.81
N GLY A 282 -11.71 19.65 9.20
CA GLY A 282 -12.12 18.61 8.26
C GLY A 282 -13.26 19.04 7.34
N ASN A 283 -13.46 18.26 6.29
CA ASN A 283 -14.50 18.44 5.27
C ASN A 283 -15.48 17.26 5.23
N THR A 284 -15.60 16.53 6.34
CA THR A 284 -16.55 15.43 6.50
C THR A 284 -17.99 15.92 6.62
N PRO A 285 -19.00 15.06 6.31
CA PRO A 285 -20.41 15.40 6.47
C PRO A 285 -20.79 15.80 7.90
N TYR A 286 -21.79 16.67 8.04
CA TYR A 286 -22.20 17.23 9.33
C TYR A 286 -22.53 16.16 10.40
N TRP A 287 -23.25 15.10 10.02
CA TRP A 287 -23.58 14.01 10.95
C TRP A 287 -22.32 13.29 11.47
N TYR A 288 -21.27 13.20 10.65
CA TYR A 288 -20.01 12.57 11.04
C TYR A 288 -19.22 13.48 11.97
N ARG A 289 -19.21 14.79 11.72
CA ARG A 289 -18.65 15.77 12.66
C ARG A 289 -19.32 15.71 14.02
N GLY A 290 -20.65 15.54 14.07
CA GLY A 290 -21.37 15.31 15.32
C GLY A 290 -20.89 14.06 16.06
N ALA A 291 -20.63 12.96 15.34
CA ALA A 291 -20.05 11.76 15.92
C ALA A 291 -18.62 11.98 16.43
N LEU A 292 -17.78 12.72 15.70
CA LEU A 292 -16.43 13.09 16.13
C LEU A 292 -16.46 13.99 17.38
N SER A 293 -17.34 15.00 17.44
CA SER A 293 -17.52 15.82 18.64
C SER A 293 -17.91 14.98 19.84
N TRP A 294 -18.83 14.03 19.67
CA TRP A 294 -19.20 13.10 20.74
C TRP A 294 -18.02 12.23 21.20
N VAL A 295 -17.18 11.75 20.26
CA VAL A 295 -15.94 11.02 20.59
C VAL A 295 -14.95 11.91 21.35
N ALA A 296 -14.82 13.19 20.99
CA ALA A 296 -13.96 14.15 21.69
C ALA A 296 -14.46 14.44 23.12
N ASP A 297 -15.78 14.55 23.31
CA ASP A 297 -16.41 14.73 24.61
C ASP A 297 -16.19 13.53 25.55
N HIS A 298 -16.02 12.33 24.98
CA HIS A 298 -15.79 11.07 25.71
C HIS A 298 -14.36 10.54 25.50
N ALA A 299 -13.39 11.44 25.34
CA ALA A 299 -11.99 11.10 25.08
C ALA A 299 -11.41 10.14 26.14
N GLU A 300 -11.83 10.22 27.39
CA GLU A 300 -11.42 9.33 28.49
C GLU A 300 -11.81 7.85 28.27
N ILE A 301 -12.80 7.59 27.42
CA ILE A 301 -13.22 6.23 27.02
C ILE A 301 -12.53 5.83 25.71
N PHE A 302 -12.57 6.68 24.69
CA PHE A 302 -12.10 6.34 23.35
C PHE A 302 -10.57 6.31 23.20
N MET A 303 -9.87 7.24 23.84
CA MET A 303 -8.41 7.30 23.81
C MET A 303 -7.76 5.98 24.27
N PRO A 304 -8.07 5.42 25.47
CA PRO A 304 -7.44 4.18 25.90
C PRO A 304 -7.81 2.99 25.02
N ILE A 305 -9.03 2.93 24.49
CA ILE A 305 -9.46 1.88 23.56
C ILE A 305 -8.64 1.94 22.27
N GLN A 306 -8.51 3.11 21.66
CA GLN A 306 -7.75 3.30 20.42
C GLN A 306 -6.27 2.98 20.64
N ARG A 307 -5.67 3.48 21.73
CA ARG A 307 -4.27 3.17 22.09
C ARG A 307 -4.01 1.67 22.21
N ILE A 308 -4.86 0.95 22.95
CA ILE A 308 -4.74 -0.50 23.14
C ILE A 308 -4.90 -1.22 21.80
N PHE A 309 -5.92 -0.84 21.03
CA PHE A 309 -6.22 -1.46 19.74
C PHE A 309 -5.07 -1.27 18.75
N GLU A 310 -4.59 -0.04 18.57
CA GLU A 310 -3.50 0.26 17.64
C GLU A 310 -2.20 -0.43 18.04
N THR A 311 -1.85 -0.42 19.32
CA THR A 311 -0.67 -1.14 19.83
C THR A 311 -0.79 -2.64 19.57
N PHE A 312 -1.95 -3.23 19.87
CA PHE A 312 -2.22 -4.65 19.63
C PHE A 312 -2.17 -5.01 18.14
N ALA A 313 -2.79 -4.18 17.30
CA ALA A 313 -2.83 -4.35 15.85
C ALA A 313 -1.43 -4.25 15.25
N ALA A 314 -0.63 -3.24 15.63
CA ALA A 314 0.73 -3.03 15.18
C ALA A 314 1.59 -4.29 15.46
N ILE A 315 1.59 -4.76 16.70
CA ILE A 315 2.31 -5.97 17.12
C ILE A 315 1.83 -7.18 16.30
N CYS A 316 0.53 -7.43 16.25
CA CYS A 316 -0.04 -8.60 15.59
C CYS A 316 0.25 -8.64 14.09
N MET A 317 0.22 -7.48 13.41
CA MET A 317 0.52 -7.38 11.99
C MET A 317 2.02 -7.58 11.70
N VAL A 318 2.91 -7.07 12.54
CA VAL A 318 4.36 -7.33 12.39
C VAL A 318 4.69 -8.81 12.57
N ILE A 319 4.14 -9.45 13.60
CA ILE A 319 4.40 -10.87 13.86
C ILE A 319 3.45 -11.81 13.10
N LEU A 320 2.56 -11.26 12.27
CA LEU A 320 1.61 -11.98 11.42
C LEU A 320 0.76 -13.02 12.17
N VAL A 321 0.18 -12.64 13.30
CA VAL A 321 -0.80 -13.44 14.07
C VAL A 321 -2.20 -12.83 13.98
N PHE A 322 -3.22 -13.66 14.21
CA PHE A 322 -4.63 -13.27 14.08
C PHE A 322 -4.90 -12.58 12.73
N ARG A 323 -4.33 -13.14 11.65
CA ARG A 323 -4.14 -12.45 10.37
C ARG A 323 -5.41 -11.82 9.82
N PHE A 324 -6.47 -12.60 9.58
CA PHE A 324 -7.69 -12.03 9.01
C PHE A 324 -8.45 -11.11 9.98
N PRO A 325 -8.70 -11.45 11.27
CA PRO A 325 -9.50 -10.57 12.12
C PRO A 325 -8.75 -9.27 12.43
N VAL A 326 -7.46 -9.31 12.75
CA VAL A 326 -6.69 -8.09 13.04
C VAL A 326 -6.59 -7.23 11.80
N VAL A 327 -6.18 -7.78 10.64
CA VAL A 327 -6.00 -6.97 9.43
C VAL A 327 -7.33 -6.34 8.96
N LEU A 328 -8.46 -7.04 9.09
CA LEU A 328 -9.77 -6.46 8.78
C LEU A 328 -10.22 -5.40 9.78
N LEU A 329 -9.99 -5.59 11.08
CA LEU A 329 -10.29 -4.56 12.09
C LEU A 329 -9.42 -3.32 11.88
N THR A 330 -8.12 -3.50 11.63
CA THR A 330 -7.19 -2.41 11.31
C THR A 330 -7.59 -1.70 10.02
N THR A 331 -8.08 -2.43 9.02
CA THR A 331 -8.66 -1.82 7.82
C THR A 331 -9.84 -0.91 8.16
N GLY A 332 -10.70 -1.34 9.08
CA GLY A 332 -11.80 -0.52 9.60
C GLY A 332 -11.31 0.76 10.27
N LEU A 333 -10.26 0.66 11.12
CA LEU A 333 -9.61 1.83 11.72
C LEU A 333 -9.09 2.79 10.65
N PHE A 334 -8.30 2.31 9.67
CA PHE A 334 -7.78 3.17 8.61
C PHE A 334 -8.89 3.80 7.77
N ALA A 335 -9.99 3.10 7.54
CA ALA A 335 -11.14 3.67 6.82
C ALA A 335 -11.79 4.81 7.62
N ILE A 336 -11.94 4.66 8.95
CA ILE A 336 -12.47 5.69 9.85
C ILE A 336 -11.54 6.90 9.87
N LEU A 337 -10.23 6.69 10.05
CA LEU A 337 -9.23 7.75 10.06
C LEU A 337 -9.14 8.46 8.70
N SER A 338 -9.11 7.71 7.60
CA SER A 338 -9.06 8.29 6.24
C SER A 338 -10.26 9.19 6.01
N PHE A 339 -11.45 8.73 6.42
CA PHE A 339 -12.65 9.53 6.31
C PHE A 339 -12.60 10.77 7.21
N THR A 340 -12.11 10.64 8.44
CA THR A 340 -11.95 11.73 9.42
C THR A 340 -11.03 12.84 8.91
N GLU A 341 -9.95 12.47 8.21
CA GLU A 341 -8.91 13.39 7.76
C GLU A 341 -9.22 14.09 6.43
N PHE A 342 -10.33 13.77 5.77
CA PHE A 342 -10.67 14.42 4.50
C PHE A 342 -10.76 15.94 4.64
N GLY A 343 -9.88 16.65 3.94
CA GLY A 343 -9.81 18.11 3.94
C GLY A 343 -8.99 18.72 5.09
N VAL A 344 -8.51 17.91 6.03
CA VAL A 344 -7.56 18.34 7.06
C VAL A 344 -6.22 18.67 6.40
N THR A 345 -5.53 19.69 6.90
CA THR A 345 -4.28 20.16 6.29
C THR A 345 -3.13 19.20 6.53
N ASN A 346 -2.20 19.13 5.57
CA ASN A 346 -1.01 18.26 5.62
C ASN A 346 0.07 18.73 6.60
N ALA A 347 -0.25 19.71 7.45
CA ALA A 347 0.63 20.30 8.44
C ALA A 347 -0.10 20.35 9.78
N TRP A 348 0.65 20.09 10.85
CA TRP A 348 0.18 20.08 12.23
C TRP A 348 0.74 21.26 13.04
N PRO A 349 -0.06 21.97 13.86
CA PRO A 349 -1.51 21.86 13.95
C PRO A 349 -2.18 22.34 12.66
N PRO A 350 -3.42 21.87 12.37
CA PRO A 350 -4.10 22.27 11.16
C PRO A 350 -4.35 23.77 11.15
N ALA A 351 -4.14 24.41 9.99
CA ALA A 351 -4.22 25.86 9.87
C ALA A 351 -4.90 26.30 8.57
N PRO A 352 -5.76 27.33 8.59
CA PRO A 352 -6.38 27.86 7.38
C PRO A 352 -5.34 28.24 6.32
N GLY A 353 -5.62 27.91 5.06
CA GLY A 353 -4.74 28.25 3.93
C GLY A 353 -3.56 27.30 3.70
N LYS A 354 -3.36 26.29 4.56
CA LYS A 354 -2.44 25.18 4.27
C LYS A 354 -3.10 24.15 3.35
N PRO A 355 -2.34 23.48 2.47
CA PRO A 355 -2.92 22.48 1.58
C PRO A 355 -3.43 21.25 2.38
N PRO A 356 -4.51 20.60 1.91
CA PRO A 356 -5.01 19.38 2.54
C PRO A 356 -4.05 18.20 2.38
N ALA A 357 -4.06 17.30 3.36
CA ALA A 357 -3.39 15.99 3.31
C ALA A 357 -3.81 15.21 2.06
N TRP A 358 -2.87 14.52 1.43
CA TRP A 358 -3.13 13.85 0.17
C TRP A 358 -4.12 12.69 0.38
N VAL A 359 -5.23 12.62 -0.37
CA VAL A 359 -6.28 11.61 -0.12
C VAL A 359 -5.79 10.17 -0.07
N PHE A 360 -4.76 9.82 -0.85
CA PHE A 360 -4.22 8.46 -0.89
C PHE A 360 -3.18 8.16 0.17
N GLU A 361 -2.79 9.14 0.97
CA GLU A 361 -1.94 8.99 2.14
C GLU A 361 -2.39 7.82 3.01
N LEU A 362 -3.63 7.87 3.50
CA LEU A 362 -4.21 6.82 4.32
C LEU A 362 -5.18 5.91 3.54
N LEU A 363 -5.84 6.44 2.49
CA LEU A 363 -6.77 5.65 1.67
C LEU A 363 -6.05 4.50 0.93
N LEU A 364 -4.82 4.72 0.44
CA LEU A 364 -4.07 3.64 -0.22
C LEU A 364 -3.79 2.51 0.77
N THR A 365 -3.31 2.84 1.96
CA THR A 365 -3.06 1.88 3.04
C THR A 365 -4.33 1.14 3.42
N THR A 366 -5.47 1.83 3.51
CA THR A 366 -6.79 1.23 3.74
C THR A 366 -7.12 0.19 2.67
N LEU A 367 -6.98 0.53 1.39
CA LEU A 367 -7.31 -0.34 0.26
C LEU A 367 -6.38 -1.56 0.15
N VAL A 368 -5.08 -1.37 0.40
CA VAL A 368 -4.10 -2.47 0.43
C VAL A 368 -4.37 -3.39 1.62
N SER A 369 -4.59 -2.84 2.82
CA SER A 369 -4.93 -3.60 4.02
C SER A 369 -6.22 -4.40 3.85
N PHE A 370 -7.25 -3.79 3.24
CA PHE A 370 -8.51 -4.48 2.91
C PHE A 370 -8.26 -5.69 2.00
N THR A 371 -7.40 -5.52 0.99
CA THR A 371 -7.03 -6.60 0.06
C THR A 371 -6.32 -7.75 0.78
N CYS A 372 -5.37 -7.43 1.67
CA CYS A 372 -4.70 -8.42 2.51
C CYS A 372 -5.67 -9.13 3.46
N GLY A 373 -6.56 -8.39 4.12
CA GLY A 373 -7.57 -8.93 5.04
C GLY A 373 -8.55 -9.86 4.35
N LEU A 374 -9.05 -9.51 3.16
CA LEU A 374 -9.90 -10.37 2.35
C LEU A 374 -9.16 -11.63 1.88
N TYR A 375 -7.89 -11.50 1.49
CA TYR A 375 -7.06 -12.66 1.16
C TYR A 375 -6.99 -13.63 2.36
N TYR A 376 -6.65 -13.13 3.55
CA TYR A 376 -6.55 -13.96 4.74
C TYR A 376 -7.89 -14.56 5.17
N LEU A 377 -9.00 -13.83 5.02
CA LEU A 377 -10.32 -14.34 5.33
C LEU A 377 -10.68 -15.53 4.44
N LEU A 378 -10.45 -15.40 3.13
CA LEU A 378 -10.75 -16.47 2.18
C LEU A 378 -9.81 -17.67 2.37
N ASP A 379 -8.53 -17.43 2.64
CA ASP A 379 -7.56 -18.48 2.96
C ASP A 379 -7.93 -19.23 4.26
N ALA A 380 -8.37 -18.50 5.29
CA ALA A 380 -8.87 -19.06 6.54
C ALA A 380 -10.12 -19.93 6.35
N ILE A 381 -11.10 -19.44 5.58
CA ILE A 381 -12.32 -20.19 5.25
C ILE A 381 -12.00 -21.49 4.51
N ALA A 382 -10.97 -21.49 3.65
CA ALA A 382 -10.55 -22.67 2.91
C ALA A 382 -9.93 -23.76 3.80
N HIS A 383 -9.10 -23.39 4.78
CA HIS A 383 -8.35 -24.35 5.61
C HIS A 383 -9.06 -24.81 6.89
N LYS A 384 -10.12 -24.10 7.33
CA LYS A 384 -10.99 -24.46 8.48
C LYS A 384 -10.26 -24.91 9.76
N SER A 385 -9.08 -24.36 10.03
CA SER A 385 -8.27 -24.71 11.20
C SER A 385 -7.99 -23.48 12.03
N TRP A 386 -8.35 -23.49 13.31
CA TRP A 386 -8.08 -22.39 14.23
C TRP A 386 -6.59 -22.04 14.29
N LYS A 387 -5.71 -23.06 14.22
CA LYS A 387 -4.26 -22.88 14.19
C LYS A 387 -3.84 -22.10 12.95
N HIS A 388 -4.43 -22.41 11.79
CA HIS A 388 -4.21 -21.66 10.55
C HIS A 388 -4.78 -20.24 10.63
N TRP A 389 -5.93 -20.06 11.28
CA TRP A 389 -6.56 -18.73 11.43
C TRP A 389 -5.71 -17.79 12.29
N ILE A 390 -5.09 -18.31 13.35
CA ILE A 390 -4.28 -17.51 14.27
C ILE A 390 -2.85 -17.37 13.75
N LEU A 391 -2.20 -18.48 13.38
CA LEU A 391 -0.76 -18.49 13.08
C LEU A 391 -0.46 -18.49 11.58
N GLY A 392 -1.41 -18.82 10.71
CA GLY A 392 -1.19 -18.92 9.27
C GLY A 392 -0.17 -19.99 8.87
N PRO A 393 0.21 -20.02 7.57
CA PRO A 393 1.27 -20.88 7.07
C PRO A 393 2.64 -20.37 7.52
N LYS A 394 3.63 -21.27 7.49
CA LYS A 394 5.03 -20.92 7.72
C LYS A 394 5.57 -19.89 6.71
N ILE A 395 6.29 -18.91 7.23
CA ILE A 395 6.85 -17.78 6.48
C ILE A 395 8.26 -18.13 5.99
N PHE A 396 9.05 -18.79 6.83
CA PHE A 396 10.49 -18.93 6.62
C PHE A 396 10.96 -20.30 6.09
N ASP A 397 10.04 -21.22 5.77
CA ASP A 397 10.38 -22.59 5.34
C ASP A 397 11.34 -22.67 4.14
N SER A 398 11.37 -21.64 3.27
CA SER A 398 12.27 -21.60 2.11
C SER A 398 13.34 -20.51 2.19
N VAL A 399 13.52 -19.88 3.35
CA VAL A 399 14.47 -18.78 3.54
C VAL A 399 15.60 -19.31 4.41
N SER A 400 16.83 -19.31 3.87
CA SER A 400 18.01 -19.66 4.66
C SER A 400 18.15 -18.71 5.85
N ASP A 401 18.72 -19.18 6.96
CA ASP A 401 18.91 -18.35 8.16
C ASP A 401 19.76 -17.09 7.88
N PHE A 402 20.68 -17.19 6.91
CA PHE A 402 21.43 -16.05 6.37
C PHE A 402 20.53 -14.97 5.76
N ASN A 403 19.53 -15.35 4.96
CA ASN A 403 18.60 -14.41 4.33
C ASN A 403 17.64 -13.77 5.34
N LYS A 404 17.32 -14.46 6.44
CA LYS A 404 16.55 -13.88 7.56
C LYS A 404 17.34 -12.80 8.26
N CYS A 405 18.64 -13.03 8.48
CA CYS A 405 19.57 -12.05 9.06
C CYS A 405 19.76 -10.83 8.13
N PHE A 406 19.84 -11.05 6.81
CA PHE A 406 19.90 -9.95 5.84
C PHE A 406 18.60 -9.12 5.83
N LEU A 407 17.42 -9.76 5.81
CA LEU A 407 16.14 -9.06 5.87
C LEU A 407 16.02 -8.20 7.13
N PHE A 408 16.49 -8.75 8.26
CA PHE A 408 16.59 -8.05 9.53
C PHE A 408 17.52 -6.83 9.46
N ILE A 409 18.74 -6.99 8.92
CA ILE A 409 19.68 -5.87 8.73
C ILE A 409 19.12 -4.82 7.77
N PHE A 410 18.41 -5.23 6.72
CA PHE A 410 17.78 -4.31 5.77
C PHE A 410 16.66 -3.49 6.43
N LEU A 411 15.78 -4.13 7.20
CA LEU A 411 14.74 -3.44 7.97
C LEU A 411 15.36 -2.47 8.99
N LEU A 412 16.44 -2.88 9.66
CA LEU A 412 17.20 -2.05 10.60
C LEU A 412 17.86 -0.85 9.90
N ILE A 413 18.40 -1.02 8.69
CA ILE A 413 18.98 0.09 7.91
C ILE A 413 17.90 1.07 7.45
N ILE A 414 16.76 0.58 6.96
CA ILE A 414 15.62 1.45 6.62
C ILE A 414 15.18 2.22 7.87
N GLU A 415 15.05 1.56 9.01
CA GLU A 415 14.70 2.18 10.28
C GLU A 415 15.69 3.27 10.72
N ILE A 416 17.00 3.03 10.61
CA ILE A 416 18.04 4.03 10.89
C ILE A 416 17.93 5.23 9.94
N ILE A 417 17.71 4.97 8.65
CA ILE A 417 17.52 6.03 7.65
C ILE A 417 16.28 6.85 7.99
N ILE A 418 15.19 6.19 8.36
CA ILE A 418 13.92 6.83 8.72
C ILE A 418 14.10 7.80 9.89
N PHE A 419 14.66 7.35 11.00
CA PHE A 419 14.77 8.19 12.20
C PHE A 419 15.88 9.24 12.14
N SER A 420 16.95 8.98 11.39
CA SER A 420 17.98 10.00 11.13
C SER A 420 17.41 11.20 10.36
N SER A 421 16.23 11.05 9.76
CA SER A 421 15.62 11.99 8.82
C SER A 421 14.35 12.69 9.33
N ALA A 422 13.69 12.19 10.40
CA ALA A 422 12.45 12.77 10.92
C ALA A 422 12.65 14.17 11.53
N PRO A 423 11.73 15.13 11.42
CA PRO A 423 11.88 16.52 11.89
C PRO A 423 11.51 16.73 13.38
N ILE A 424 11.72 15.74 14.26
CA ILE A 424 11.45 15.87 15.70
C ILE A 424 12.65 16.55 16.41
N GLN A 425 12.51 17.07 17.63
CA GLN A 425 13.67 17.51 18.42
C GLN A 425 14.69 16.37 18.55
N GLU A 426 16.00 16.67 18.49
CA GLU A 426 17.05 15.63 18.42
C GLU A 426 16.96 14.60 19.56
N GLU A 427 16.62 15.04 20.77
CA GLU A 427 16.42 14.16 21.92
C GLU A 427 15.27 13.17 21.68
N THR A 428 14.16 13.66 21.13
CA THR A 428 12.98 12.85 20.82
C THR A 428 13.22 11.90 19.64
N LYS A 429 14.04 12.28 18.64
CA LYS A 429 14.45 11.38 17.54
C LYS A 429 15.23 10.18 18.04
N PHE A 430 16.20 10.42 18.93
CA PHE A 430 17.04 9.36 19.49
C PHE A 430 16.21 8.38 20.30
N ILE A 431 15.25 8.90 21.07
CA ILE A 431 14.29 8.13 21.86
C ILE A 431 13.38 7.30 20.94
N ALA A 432 12.77 7.90 19.92
CA ALA A 432 11.86 7.22 19.00
C ALA A 432 12.57 6.12 18.17
N LEU A 433 13.81 6.38 17.73
CA LEU A 433 14.66 5.38 17.09
C LEU A 433 14.99 4.24 18.03
N HIS A 434 15.41 4.54 19.26
CA HIS A 434 15.69 3.51 20.25
C HIS A 434 14.45 2.65 20.51
N PHE A 435 13.29 3.26 20.70
CA PHE A 435 12.07 2.51 21.00
C PHE A 435 11.58 1.67 19.83
N SER A 436 11.70 2.16 18.60
CA SER A 436 11.31 1.39 17.42
C SER A 436 12.25 0.22 17.18
N VAL A 437 13.58 0.44 17.29
CA VAL A 437 14.58 -0.64 17.18
C VAL A 437 14.39 -1.67 18.29
N LEU A 438 14.14 -1.21 19.52
CA LEU A 438 13.82 -2.07 20.66
C LEU A 438 12.47 -2.77 20.52
N SER A 439 11.58 -2.33 19.63
CA SER A 439 10.29 -2.98 19.39
C SER A 439 10.36 -3.95 18.21
N LEU A 440 10.92 -3.54 17.08
CA LEU A 440 10.98 -4.36 15.87
C LEU A 440 11.94 -5.54 16.00
N ILE A 441 13.08 -5.39 16.69
CA ILE A 441 14.03 -6.48 16.87
C ILE A 441 13.40 -7.65 17.67
N PRO A 442 12.82 -7.43 18.86
CA PRO A 442 12.12 -8.49 19.58
C PRO A 442 10.94 -9.05 18.81
N LEU A 443 10.15 -8.21 18.13
CA LEU A 443 9.02 -8.68 17.32
C LEU A 443 9.47 -9.60 16.19
N PHE A 444 10.58 -9.29 15.51
CA PHE A 444 11.15 -10.17 14.50
C PHE A 444 11.62 -11.49 15.09
N PHE A 445 12.26 -11.47 16.26
CA PHE A 445 12.67 -12.69 16.95
C PHE A 445 11.47 -13.54 17.39
N ILE A 446 10.42 -12.91 17.92
CA ILE A 446 9.14 -13.57 18.23
C ILE A 446 8.55 -14.19 16.96
N MET A 447 8.57 -13.49 15.83
CA MET A 447 8.08 -14.00 14.56
C MET A 447 8.85 -15.27 14.11
N ILE A 448 10.18 -15.30 14.28
CA ILE A 448 11.00 -16.49 14.02
C ILE A 448 10.63 -17.66 14.95
N ILE A 449 10.45 -17.39 16.24
CA ILE A 449 10.04 -18.42 17.21
C ILE A 449 8.66 -18.98 16.84
N LEU A 450 7.69 -18.11 16.57
CA LEU A 450 6.33 -18.48 16.20
C LEU A 450 6.28 -19.29 14.91
N ASP A 451 7.22 -19.06 13.97
CA ASP A 451 7.28 -19.81 12.71
C ASP A 451 7.43 -21.33 12.92
N LYS A 452 8.10 -21.76 14.00
CA LYS A 452 8.19 -23.18 14.39
C LYS A 452 6.83 -23.80 14.69
N TYR A 453 5.88 -22.97 15.13
CA TYR A 453 4.53 -23.39 15.53
C TYR A 453 3.48 -23.12 14.47
N ARG A 454 3.79 -22.43 13.37
CA ARG A 454 2.83 -22.16 12.29
C ARG A 454 2.37 -23.44 11.60
N ALA A 455 1.25 -23.36 10.88
CA ALA A 455 0.74 -24.50 10.13
C ALA A 455 1.75 -24.89 9.04
N VAL A 456 2.08 -26.17 8.97
CA VAL A 456 2.87 -26.71 7.86
C VAL A 456 1.98 -26.61 6.64
N THR A 457 2.44 -25.89 5.62
CA THR A 457 1.78 -25.91 4.31
C THR A 457 1.80 -27.36 3.85
N PRO A 458 0.65 -28.01 3.63
CA PRO A 458 0.68 -29.40 3.17
C PRO A 458 1.48 -29.42 1.87
N ASN A 459 2.61 -30.14 1.88
CA ASN A 459 3.22 -30.58 0.64
C ASN A 459 2.16 -31.41 -0.05
N ILE A 460 1.55 -30.86 -1.09
CA ILE A 460 0.79 -31.70 -2.00
C ILE A 460 1.86 -32.44 -2.81
N ASP A 461 2.34 -33.56 -2.27
CA ASP A 461 3.29 -34.45 -2.94
C ASP A 461 2.63 -34.99 -4.20
N PHE A 462 2.85 -34.32 -5.33
CA PHE A 462 2.48 -34.81 -6.64
C PHE A 462 3.68 -35.52 -7.28
N TYR A 463 3.93 -36.77 -6.88
CA TYR A 463 4.41 -37.86 -7.75
C TYR A 463 4.27 -39.20 -7.01
N THR A 464 3.04 -39.67 -6.82
CA THR A 464 2.78 -41.11 -6.94
C THR A 464 1.63 -41.27 -7.92
N ASN A 465 1.98 -41.66 -9.14
CA ASN A 465 1.01 -42.19 -10.10
C ASN A 465 0.53 -43.53 -9.51
N PRO A 466 -0.74 -43.69 -9.09
CA PRO A 466 -1.22 -44.97 -8.57
C PRO A 466 -1.33 -46.04 -9.67
N ASN A 467 -1.04 -45.70 -10.94
CA ASN A 467 -1.09 -46.60 -12.08
C ASN A 467 0.26 -46.76 -12.79
N GLY A 468 1.38 -46.71 -12.04
CA GLY A 468 2.68 -47.18 -12.53
C GLY A 468 2.67 -48.69 -12.79
N LYS A 469 1.98 -49.13 -13.86
CA LYS A 469 2.18 -50.46 -14.43
C LYS A 469 3.64 -50.58 -14.85
N ASN A 470 4.36 -51.41 -14.11
CA ASN A 470 5.62 -51.99 -14.52
C ASN A 470 5.41 -52.72 -15.87
N HIS A 471 5.76 -52.05 -16.96
CA HIS A 471 6.08 -52.72 -18.21
C HIS A 471 7.49 -52.29 -18.60
N ASN A 472 8.48 -53.05 -18.12
CA ASN A 472 9.34 -53.86 -18.98
C ASN A 472 10.54 -54.38 -18.18
N GLN A 473 10.40 -55.61 -17.67
CA GLN A 473 11.51 -56.53 -17.53
C GLN A 473 11.36 -57.59 -18.63
N LEU A 474 12.28 -57.50 -19.62
CA LEU A 474 13.02 -58.59 -20.28
C LEU A 474 12.25 -59.65 -21.11
N PRO A 475 12.90 -60.32 -22.09
CA PRO A 475 14.35 -60.48 -22.32
C PRO A 475 14.96 -59.54 -23.37
#